data_AF-A0A9W9YZ26-F1
#
_entry.id   AF-A0A9W9YZ26-F1
#
_cell.length_a   1.000
_cell.length_b   1.000
_cell.length_c   1.000
_cell.angle_alpha   90.00
_cell.angle_beta   90.00
_cell.angle_gamma   90.00
#
_symmetry.space_group_name_H-M   'P 1'
#
loop_
_entity.id
_entity.type
_entity.pdbx_description
1 polymer ?
#
loop_
_entity_poly.entity_id
_entity_poly.type
_entity_poly.pdbx_seq_one_letter_code
_entity_poly.pdbx_strand_id
1 'polypeptide(L)'
;MRSNGVVPVKWLAIESLTNHVYTTQSDVWSYGIVLYEIFTLGGKLYEGMTGEEVFNFVASGRRLPRTPSMSSEVYNVMLQCWQGKPIQATNIWLDRVLDGNCCL
;
A
#
# COMPACT_ATOMS: atom_id res chain seq x y z
N MET A 1 15.81 16.04 10.39
CA MET A 1 15.97 16.69 9.07
C MET A 1 14.58 17.03 8.56
N ARG A 2 14.21 18.31 8.45
CA ARG A 2 12.94 18.73 7.81
C ARG A 2 13.22 18.85 6.32
N SER A 3 12.92 17.81 5.55
CA SER A 3 12.81 17.96 4.10
C SER A 3 11.47 18.63 3.81
N ASN A 4 11.49 19.89 3.38
CA ASN A 4 10.38 20.54 2.65
C ASN A 4 10.22 19.91 1.26
N GLY A 5 10.15 18.58 1.20
CA GLY A 5 9.92 17.80 -0.01
C GLY A 5 8.44 17.52 -0.13
N VAL A 6 7.92 17.59 -1.36
CA VAL A 6 6.55 17.17 -1.67
C VAL A 6 6.42 15.70 -1.25
N VAL A 7 5.69 15.45 -0.18
CA VAL A 7 5.47 14.10 0.34
C VAL A 7 4.45 13.41 -0.57
N PRO A 8 4.69 12.19 -1.05
CA PRO A 8 3.77 11.48 -1.93
C PRO A 8 2.57 10.94 -1.14
N VAL A 9 1.64 11.82 -0.76
CA VAL A 9 0.50 11.54 0.15
C VAL A 9 -0.30 10.30 -0.26
N LYS A 10 -0.43 10.04 -1.57
CA LYS A 10 -1.21 8.92 -2.11
C LYS A 10 -0.59 7.54 -1.89
N TRP A 11 0.72 7.48 -1.63
CA TRP A 11 1.47 6.24 -1.44
C TRP A 11 1.72 5.94 0.03
N LEU A 12 1.53 6.90 0.93
CA LEU A 12 1.87 6.75 2.34
C LEU A 12 0.78 6.06 3.15
N ALA A 13 1.23 5.29 4.14
CA ALA A 13 0.37 4.73 5.17
C ALA A 13 -0.17 5.82 6.11
N ILE A 14 -1.28 5.53 6.80
CA ILE A 14 -1.92 6.50 7.73
C ILE A 14 -0.93 6.93 8.81
N GLU A 15 -0.15 6.00 9.38
CA GLU A 15 0.84 6.31 10.42
C GLU A 15 1.96 7.22 9.92
N SER A 16 2.36 7.08 8.66
CA SER A 16 3.37 7.94 8.03
C SER A 16 2.80 9.32 7.71
N LEU A 17 1.51 9.40 7.36
CA LEU A 17 0.80 10.66 7.13
C LEU A 17 0.57 11.45 8.42
N THR A 18 0.17 10.80 9.50
CA THR A 18 -0.19 11.49 10.76
C THR A 18 1.01 11.72 11.68
N ASN A 19 1.85 10.69 11.86
CA ASN A 19 2.90 10.71 12.88
C ASN A 19 4.32 10.84 12.29
N HIS A 20 4.45 10.91 10.96
CA HIS A 20 5.74 10.86 10.27
C HIS A 20 6.59 9.65 10.67
N VAL A 21 5.93 8.54 10.98
CA VAL A 21 6.55 7.27 11.35
C VAL A 21 6.68 6.42 10.08
N TYR A 22 7.91 6.04 9.76
CA TYR A 22 8.22 5.17 8.63
C TYR A 22 8.72 3.83 9.18
N THR A 23 8.02 2.77 8.84
CA THR A 23 8.31 1.40 9.28
C THR A 23 8.25 0.45 8.09
N THR A 24 8.73 -0.77 8.26
CA THR A 24 8.53 -1.83 7.26
C THR A 24 7.05 -1.99 6.89
N GLN A 25 6.12 -1.75 7.83
CA GLN A 25 4.69 -1.83 7.55
C GLN A 25 4.18 -0.70 6.65
N SER A 26 4.72 0.51 6.77
CA SER A 26 4.40 1.61 5.86
C SER A 26 4.99 1.38 4.46
N ASP A 27 6.10 0.64 4.37
CA ASP A 27 6.66 0.22 3.09
C ASP A 27 5.79 -0.86 2.42
N VAL A 28 5.26 -1.81 3.20
CA VAL A 28 4.28 -2.80 2.72
C VAL A 28 3.01 -2.13 2.21
N TRP A 29 2.55 -1.07 2.89
CA TRP A 29 1.43 -0.26 2.40
C TRP A 29 1.73 0.34 1.02
N SER A 30 2.89 0.99 0.90
CA SER A 30 3.35 1.62 -0.35
C SER A 30 3.49 0.58 -1.47
N TYR A 31 3.96 -0.63 -1.15
CA TYR A 31 4.02 -1.76 -2.09
C TYR A 31 2.63 -2.16 -2.60
N GLY A 32 1.61 -2.21 -1.75
CA GLY A 32 0.23 -2.48 -2.17
C GLY A 32 -0.31 -1.43 -3.16
N ILE A 33 0.06 -0.16 -2.97
CA ILE A 33 -0.28 0.92 -3.90
C ILE A 33 0.44 0.73 -5.25
N VAL A 34 1.73 0.40 -5.24
CA VAL A 34 2.51 0.13 -6.46
C VAL A 34 1.97 -1.08 -7.22
N LEU A 35 1.62 -2.16 -6.52
CA LEU A 35 0.96 -3.31 -7.15
C LEU A 35 -0.31 -2.87 -7.86
N TYR A 36 -1.13 -2.03 -7.21
CA TYR A 36 -2.35 -1.54 -7.82
C TYR A 36 -2.06 -0.72 -9.09
N GLU A 37 -1.01 0.11 -9.09
CA GLU A 37 -0.58 0.86 -10.29
C GLU A 37 -0.15 -0.07 -11.43
N ILE A 38 0.61 -1.14 -11.13
CA ILE A 38 1.04 -2.12 -12.13
C ILE A 38 -0.17 -2.78 -12.79
N PHE A 39 -1.14 -3.25 -12.01
CA PHE A 39 -2.32 -3.94 -12.52
C PHE A 39 -3.36 -3.02 -13.18
N THR A 40 -3.29 -1.71 -12.91
CA THR A 40 -4.07 -0.70 -13.64
C THR A 40 -3.31 -0.10 -14.83
N LEU A 41 -2.12 -0.63 -15.16
CA LEU A 41 -1.25 -0.14 -16.25
C LEU A 41 -0.91 1.35 -16.12
N GLY A 42 -0.60 1.78 -14.90
CA GLY A 42 -0.36 3.20 -14.58
C GLY A 42 -1.63 4.01 -14.44
N GLY A 43 -2.74 3.37 -14.03
CA GLY A 43 -4.00 4.05 -13.76
C GLY A 43 -3.86 5.12 -12.68
N LYS A 44 -4.61 6.21 -12.83
CA LYS A 44 -4.48 7.37 -11.93
C LYS A 44 -5.06 7.05 -10.56
N LEU A 45 -4.18 6.86 -9.57
CA LEU A 45 -4.56 6.65 -8.17
C LEU A 45 -5.35 7.85 -7.63
N TYR A 46 -6.49 7.56 -6.99
CA TYR A 46 -7.37 8.54 -6.35
C TYR A 46 -7.64 9.73 -7.28
N GLU A 47 -8.16 9.43 -8.48
CA GLU A 47 -8.45 10.45 -9.49
C GLU A 47 -9.45 11.48 -8.94
N GLY A 48 -9.10 12.76 -9.10
CA GLY A 48 -9.92 13.87 -8.61
C GLY A 48 -9.82 14.15 -7.11
N MET A 49 -9.10 13.34 -6.33
CA MET A 49 -8.95 13.56 -4.89
C MET A 49 -7.67 14.34 -4.56
N THR A 50 -7.82 15.30 -3.65
CA THR A 50 -6.74 16.02 -2.96
C THR A 50 -6.07 15.14 -1.91
N GLY A 51 -4.90 15.55 -1.40
CA GLY A 51 -4.19 14.80 -0.36
C GLY A 51 -5.01 14.60 0.93
N GLU A 52 -5.80 15.60 1.32
CA GLU A 52 -6.69 15.52 2.49
C GLU A 52 -7.87 14.58 2.27
N GLU A 53 -8.47 14.59 1.07
CA GLU A 53 -9.53 13.65 0.72
C GLU A 53 -9.03 12.21 0.69
N VAL A 54 -7.81 11.98 0.20
CA VAL A 54 -7.16 10.66 0.26
C VAL A 54 -6.93 10.24 1.70
N PHE A 55 -6.45 11.14 2.57
CA PHE A 55 -6.30 10.85 4.00
C PHE A 55 -7.63 10.44 4.62
N ASN A 56 -8.70 11.22 4.42
CA ASN A 56 -10.03 10.92 4.94
C ASN A 56 -10.62 9.62 4.35
N PHE A 57 -10.37 9.35 3.07
CA PHE A 57 -10.76 8.10 2.42
C PHE A 57 -10.12 6.90 3.10
N VAL A 58 -8.80 6.93 3.27
CA VAL A 58 -8.03 5.82 3.85
C VAL A 58 -8.34 5.66 5.35
N ALA A 59 -8.44 6.77 6.09
CA ALA A 59 -8.79 6.82 7.51
C ALA A 59 -10.21 6.29 7.78
N SER A 60 -11.15 6.47 6.85
CA SER A 60 -12.50 5.87 6.94
C SER A 60 -12.54 4.35 6.74
N GLY A 61 -11.38 3.70 6.53
CA GLY A 61 -11.28 2.27 6.26
C GLY A 61 -11.61 1.89 4.81
N ARG A 62 -11.91 2.87 3.93
CA ARG A 62 -12.12 2.61 2.51
C ARG A 62 -10.80 2.28 1.81
N ARG A 63 -10.89 1.46 0.76
CA ARG A 63 -9.76 0.97 -0.05
C ARG A 63 -10.06 1.13 -1.53
N LEU A 64 -9.03 1.10 -2.36
CA LEU A 64 -9.19 1.20 -3.81
C LEU A 64 -10.04 0.02 -4.33
N PRO A 65 -10.98 0.27 -5.27
CA PRO A 65 -11.85 -0.77 -5.80
C PRO A 65 -11.05 -1.73 -6.68
N ARG A 66 -11.41 -3.01 -6.68
CA ARG A 66 -10.84 -3.98 -7.63
C ARG A 66 -11.25 -3.64 -9.06
N THR A 67 -10.29 -3.61 -9.99
CA THR A 67 -10.59 -3.50 -11.42
C THR A 67 -10.92 -4.88 -12.04
N PRO A 68 -11.69 -4.94 -13.14
CA PRO A 68 -11.99 -6.21 -13.82
C PRO A 68 -10.77 -6.98 -14.32
N SER A 69 -9.66 -6.27 -14.58
CA SER A 69 -8.37 -6.84 -15.00
C SER A 69 -7.60 -7.54 -13.88
N MET A 70 -7.94 -7.27 -12.62
CA MET A 70 -7.25 -7.87 -11.47
C MET A 70 -7.89 -9.20 -11.08
N SER A 71 -7.06 -10.21 -10.82
CA SER A 71 -7.51 -11.46 -10.22
C SER A 71 -7.89 -11.26 -8.74
N SER A 72 -8.70 -12.18 -8.20
CA SER A 72 -9.17 -12.11 -6.80
C SER A 72 -8.01 -12.26 -5.82
N GLU A 73 -7.04 -13.10 -6.17
CA GLU A 73 -5.87 -13.45 -5.39
C GLU A 73 -4.95 -12.24 -5.24
N VAL A 74 -4.69 -11.54 -6.34
CA VAL A 74 -3.89 -10.32 -6.38
C VAL A 74 -4.53 -9.22 -5.53
N TYR A 75 -5.83 -9.01 -5.68
CA TYR A 75 -6.55 -8.02 -4.88
C TYR A 75 -6.53 -8.37 -3.38
N ASN A 76 -6.60 -9.66 -3.04
CA ASN A 76 -6.49 -10.10 -1.65
C ASN A 76 -5.11 -9.81 -1.05
N VAL A 77 -4.04 -9.91 -1.82
CA VAL A 77 -2.69 -9.49 -1.40
C VAL A 77 -2.65 -7.99 -1.15
N MET A 78 -3.19 -7.16 -2.06
CA MET A 78 -3.27 -5.70 -1.86
C MET A 78 -4.05 -5.34 -0.59
N LEU A 79 -5.18 -6.01 -0.35
CA LEU A 79 -5.97 -5.80 0.87
C LEU A 79 -5.18 -6.14 2.13
N GLN A 80 -4.35 -7.20 2.12
CA GLN A 80 -3.46 -7.56 3.22
C GLN A 80 -2.40 -6.48 3.44
N CYS A 81 -1.82 -5.93 2.38
CA CYS A 81 -0.88 -4.81 2.46
C CYS A 81 -1.50 -3.56 3.09
N TRP A 82 -2.80 -3.33 2.88
CA TRP A 82 -3.52 -2.17 3.41
C TRP A 82 -4.23 -2.43 4.75
N GLN A 83 -3.88 -3.49 5.47
CA GLN A 83 -4.33 -3.68 6.84
C GLN A 83 -3.51 -2.78 7.77
N GLY A 84 -4.18 -1.89 8.51
CA GLY A 84 -3.52 -0.96 9.43
C GLY A 84 -3.02 -1.60 10.74
N LYS A 85 -2.89 -2.93 10.78
CA LYS A 85 -2.29 -3.65 11.90
C LYS A 85 -0.92 -4.16 11.47
N PRO A 86 0.09 -4.09 12.35
CA PRO A 86 1.35 -4.75 12.08
C PRO A 86 1.06 -6.22 11.77
N ILE A 87 1.61 -6.69 10.66
CA ILE A 87 1.65 -8.10 10.28
C ILE A 87 2.53 -8.82 11.33
N GLN A 88 2.02 -8.98 12.55
CA GLN A 88 2.74 -9.63 13.64
C GLN A 88 2.66 -11.15 13.53
N ALA A 89 1.84 -11.67 12.61
CA ALA A 89 1.55 -13.10 12.49
C ALA A 89 1.72 -13.67 11.07
N THR A 90 2.34 -12.96 10.12
CA THR A 90 2.74 -13.57 8.84
C THR A 90 4.08 -13.03 8.31
N ASN A 91 5.14 -13.21 9.09
CA ASN A 91 6.51 -13.22 8.55
C ASN A 91 6.72 -14.32 7.48
N ILE A 92 5.73 -15.16 7.23
CA ILE A 92 5.76 -16.22 6.21
C ILE A 92 5.73 -15.63 4.78
N TRP A 93 5.13 -14.44 4.57
CA TRP A 93 4.98 -13.87 3.21
C TRP A 93 6.25 -13.20 2.70
N LEU A 94 6.99 -12.50 3.56
CA LEU A 94 8.25 -11.86 3.15
C LEU A 94 9.38 -12.89 3.00
N ASP A 95 9.47 -13.89 3.88
CA ASP A 95 10.41 -15.00 3.71
C ASP A 95 10.12 -15.75 2.40
N ARG A 96 8.87 -16.14 2.10
CA ARG A 96 8.57 -16.87 0.85
C ARG A 96 8.77 -16.08 -0.45
N VAL A 97 8.61 -14.76 -0.43
CA VAL A 97 8.72 -13.92 -1.63
C VAL A 97 10.16 -13.42 -1.84
N LEU A 98 10.95 -13.26 -0.77
CA LEU A 98 12.34 -12.81 -0.84
C LEU A 98 13.37 -13.95 -0.82
N ASP A 99 13.02 -15.13 -0.30
CA ASP A 99 13.98 -16.24 -0.18
C ASP A 99 14.31 -16.94 -1.49
N GLY A 100 13.68 -16.58 -2.61
CA GLY A 100 14.17 -17.00 -3.94
C GLY A 100 14.47 -18.49 -4.06
N ASN A 101 13.77 -19.37 -3.30
CA ASN A 101 14.00 -20.80 -3.36
C ASN A 101 13.24 -21.41 -4.54
N CYS A 102 13.53 -20.85 -5.71
CA CYS A 102 13.47 -21.50 -7.01
C CYS A 102 14.91 -21.91 -7.37
N CYS A 103 15.57 -22.66 -6.48
CA CYS A 103 16.82 -23.38 -6.74
C CYS A 103 16.92 -24.55 -5.74
N LEU A 104 16.45 -25.72 -6.20
CA LEU A 104 16.74 -27.08 -5.70
C LEU A 104 16.19 -27.51 -4.33
#